data_AF-A0A7S1ZQ03-F1
#
_entry.id   AF-A0A7S1ZQ03-F1
#
_cell.length_a   1.000
_cell.length_b   1.000
_cell.length_c   1.000
_cell.angle_alpha   90.00
_cell.angle_beta   90.00
_cell.angle_gamma   90.00
#
_symmetry.space_group_name_H-M   'P 1'
#
loop_
_entity.id
_entity.type
_entity.pdbx_description
1 polymer ?
#
loop_
_entity_poly.entity_id
_entity_poly.type
_entity_poly.pdbx_seq_one_letter_code
_entity_poly.pdbx_strand_id
1 'polypeptide(L)'
;GNSIEASSVFKVTDYTGRSLFFKNTRETVHLQNINGDDVHFSFRNAPQFMSVILKEQASRDAHFETQAVIDHFFYHPNTAPFIAYRIIQRFAISNPSPRYIREVATAFISGKYKTFGSSKYGCLEATIAATLLDREARSAILEADPFQGGLKEPLLKVIGVMRSMEFSPAGSRPATRFNDMAVLIGEMAHDFPTVFGFYLPSYEPNGVIGDAGLVSPESVLLDMSKNINLLNGMFSLARYGLSGCFNGFGQNVGWNPCQLGNFDNASGKLTYVDYSDVTTYVDRLATLLTAGRLSDESRQIIAKSSWATDYVYDGTIGPIHALSLLLTTPEFHTNNLAKKNGLVRDEYKPPENSNNSYKALVYIMLSGGCDSFNVLVPYTCNGTTALYDEYASERGSVKLDRNSLHVISAGGQVCSEFGLHGSLNNIYDLYTKSELLFFANTGVITKPSTKMNYWQNSKTALFGHDSMQREAKRINPYDSTAQTGVLGRMADVMTADNYTFGSFSIDWHSEALVGKAGMSPAPSTVSQHGTNAFNSDS
;
A
#
# COMPACT_ATOMS: atom_id res chain seq x y z
N GLY A 1 15.38 56.54 19.50
CA GLY A 1 14.41 55.71 18.76
C GLY A 1 15.20 54.88 17.77
N ASN A 2 15.09 53.55 17.81
CA ASN A 2 15.91 52.67 16.99
C ASN A 2 15.52 52.82 15.52
N SER A 3 16.39 53.44 14.71
CA SER A 3 16.27 53.47 13.26
C SER A 3 16.43 52.04 12.73
N ILE A 4 15.51 51.61 11.87
CA ILE A 4 15.63 50.35 11.14
C ILE A 4 16.62 50.58 9.98
N GLU A 5 17.78 49.93 10.03
CA GLU A 5 18.89 50.05 9.07
C GLU A 5 19.08 48.76 8.26
N ALA A 6 19.85 48.80 7.16
CA ALA A 6 20.16 47.61 6.35
C ALA A 6 20.96 46.52 7.11
N SER A 7 21.63 46.92 8.20
CA SER A 7 22.32 46.03 9.15
C SER A 7 21.37 45.41 10.18
N SER A 8 20.11 45.85 10.26
CA SER A 8 19.14 45.33 11.23
C SER A 8 18.81 43.87 10.95
N VAL A 9 18.68 43.09 12.02
CA VAL A 9 18.26 41.69 11.98
C VAL A 9 16.94 41.57 12.74
N PHE A 10 15.91 41.06 12.08
CA PHE A 10 14.60 40.83 12.66
C PHE A 10 14.52 39.40 13.18
N LYS A 11 14.21 39.25 14.46
CA LYS A 11 13.80 37.97 15.03
C LYS A 11 12.30 37.78 14.79
N VAL A 12 11.94 36.78 14.02
CA VAL A 12 10.55 36.36 13.80
C VAL A 12 10.38 35.01 14.48
N THR A 13 9.43 34.92 15.41
CA THR A 13 9.02 33.63 15.97
C THR A 13 7.81 33.14 15.19
N ASP A 14 7.89 31.96 14.59
CA ASP A 14 6.77 31.38 13.87
C ASP A 14 5.74 30.70 14.80
N TYR A 15 4.66 30.18 14.23
CA TYR A 15 3.59 29.50 14.98
C TYR A 15 4.04 28.20 15.66
N THR A 16 5.21 27.66 15.31
CA THR A 16 5.82 26.47 15.93
C THR A 16 6.74 26.84 17.10
N GLY A 17 6.91 28.13 17.37
CA GLY A 17 7.81 28.64 18.41
C GLY A 17 9.27 28.73 17.96
N ARG A 18 9.57 28.47 16.68
CA ARG A 18 10.92 28.58 16.13
C ARG A 18 11.25 30.06 15.90
N SER A 19 12.43 30.47 16.35
CA SER A 19 12.98 31.81 16.08
C SER A 19 13.81 31.79 14.80
N LEU A 20 13.40 32.57 13.81
CA LEU A 20 14.12 32.85 12.58
C LEU A 20 14.70 34.26 12.65
N PHE A 21 15.89 34.45 12.07
CA PHE A 21 16.57 35.74 12.04
C PHE A 21 16.73 36.18 10.58
N PHE A 22 16.04 37.24 10.20
CA PHE A 22 16.06 37.77 8.85
C PHE A 22 16.84 39.07 8.80
N LYS A 23 17.82 39.16 7.89
CA LYS A 23 18.52 40.40 7.61
C LYS A 23 17.58 41.37 6.89
N ASN A 24 17.65 42.66 7.22
CA ASN A 24 16.91 43.72 6.54
C ASN A 24 17.49 44.04 5.15
N THR A 25 17.49 43.06 4.25
CA THR A 25 17.99 43.17 2.88
C THR A 25 16.95 42.70 1.89
N ARG A 26 16.89 43.37 0.73
CA ARG A 26 16.01 43.02 -0.38
C ARG A 26 16.85 42.37 -1.48
N GLU A 27 16.53 41.14 -1.85
CA GLU A 27 17.07 40.47 -3.03
C GLU A 27 15.94 40.19 -4.03
N THR A 28 16.16 40.46 -5.31
CA THR A 28 15.18 40.22 -6.37
C THR A 28 15.89 39.62 -7.56
N VAL A 29 15.51 38.40 -7.93
CA VAL A 29 16.01 37.70 -9.11
C VAL A 29 15.09 38.04 -10.27
N HIS A 30 15.66 38.55 -11.35
CA HIS A 30 14.96 38.83 -12.61
C HIS A 30 15.21 37.68 -13.58
N LEU A 31 14.15 37.11 -14.13
CA LEU A 31 14.24 36.04 -15.12
C LEU A 31 14.52 36.66 -16.50
N GLN A 32 15.38 35.99 -17.26
CA GLN A 32 15.68 36.30 -18.66
C GLN A 32 15.26 35.12 -19.55
N ASN A 33 14.93 35.38 -20.81
CA ASN A 33 14.73 34.32 -21.80
C ASN A 33 16.08 33.69 -22.21
N ILE A 34 16.04 32.65 -23.05
CA ILE A 34 17.24 31.97 -23.57
C ILE A 34 18.18 32.88 -24.38
N ASN A 35 17.68 34.02 -24.87
CA ASN A 35 18.44 35.02 -25.62
C ASN A 35 19.00 36.14 -24.72
N GLY A 36 18.74 36.09 -23.41
CA GLY A 36 19.18 37.09 -22.44
C GLY A 36 18.28 38.31 -22.29
N ASP A 37 17.12 38.34 -22.97
CA ASP A 37 16.17 39.46 -22.82
C ASP A 37 15.39 39.32 -21.51
N ASP A 38 15.13 40.44 -20.84
CA ASP A 38 14.26 40.50 -19.66
C ASP A 38 12.83 40.04 -20.02
N VAL A 39 12.32 39.05 -19.30
CA VAL A 39 10.94 38.56 -19.47
C VAL A 39 9.97 39.21 -18.48
N HIS A 40 10.41 40.22 -17.73
CA HIS A 40 9.67 40.96 -16.71
C HIS A 40 9.11 40.12 -15.55
N PHE A 41 9.50 38.84 -15.49
CA PHE A 41 9.22 37.99 -14.33
C PHE A 41 10.35 38.14 -13.33
N SER A 42 10.00 38.37 -12.07
CA SER A 42 10.96 38.39 -10.99
C SER A 42 10.40 37.70 -9.76
N PHE A 43 11.28 37.18 -8.93
CA PHE A 43 10.93 36.62 -7.63
C PHE A 43 11.90 37.12 -6.57
N ARG A 44 11.42 37.20 -5.33
CA ARG A 44 12.19 37.77 -4.22
C ARG A 44 12.84 36.68 -3.40
N ASN A 45 14.06 36.95 -2.92
CA ASN A 45 14.80 36.11 -1.98
C ASN A 45 14.81 34.63 -2.41
N ALA A 46 15.40 34.36 -3.59
CA ALA A 46 15.59 32.99 -4.05
C ALA A 46 16.32 32.21 -2.95
N PRO A 47 15.71 31.17 -2.34
CA PRO A 47 16.43 30.37 -1.38
C PRO A 47 17.47 29.58 -2.17
N GLN A 48 18.71 30.06 -2.17
CA GLN A 48 19.82 29.38 -2.79
C GLN A 48 21.04 29.55 -1.89
N PHE A 49 21.38 28.47 -1.20
CA PHE A 49 22.60 28.35 -0.41
C PHE A 49 23.75 27.87 -1.30
N MET A 50 23.47 27.01 -2.29
CA MET A 50 24.45 26.50 -3.25
C MET A 50 24.75 27.49 -4.38
N SER A 51 26.00 27.95 -4.53
CA SER A 51 26.38 28.78 -5.69
C SER A 51 26.15 28.03 -7.02
N VAL A 52 25.60 28.72 -8.02
CA VAL A 52 25.52 28.21 -9.41
C VAL A 52 26.91 28.12 -10.07
N ILE A 53 27.91 28.78 -9.48
CA ILE A 53 29.29 28.72 -9.95
C ILE A 53 29.95 27.52 -9.27
N LEU A 54 30.17 26.44 -10.02
CA LEU A 54 30.71 25.16 -9.50
C LEU A 54 31.98 25.32 -8.64
N LYS A 55 32.82 26.32 -8.94
CA LYS A 55 34.07 26.60 -8.19
C LYS A 55 33.86 27.26 -6.83
N GLU A 56 32.67 27.78 -6.57
CA GLU A 56 32.29 28.48 -5.34
C GLU A 56 31.41 27.61 -4.42
N GLN A 57 31.10 26.39 -4.85
CA GLN A 57 30.31 25.45 -4.06
C GLN A 57 31.15 24.89 -2.91
N ALA A 58 30.66 25.01 -1.67
CA ALA A 58 31.24 24.37 -0.50
C ALA A 58 30.28 23.31 0.07
N SER A 59 30.83 22.25 0.68
CA SER A 59 30.03 21.22 1.37
C SER A 59 29.07 21.81 2.42
N ARG A 60 29.51 22.87 3.12
CA ARG A 60 28.67 23.67 4.04
C ARG A 60 27.37 24.12 3.39
N ASP A 61 27.43 24.60 2.16
CA ASP A 61 26.29 25.18 1.44
C ASP A 61 25.28 24.10 1.08
N ALA A 62 25.76 22.92 0.69
CA ALA A 62 24.92 21.76 0.44
C ALA A 62 24.19 21.30 1.72
N HIS A 63 24.88 21.32 2.87
CA HIS A 63 24.26 21.04 4.16
C HIS A 63 23.19 22.07 4.53
N PHE A 64 23.42 23.36 4.29
CA PHE A 64 22.43 24.40 4.55
C PHE A 64 21.22 24.30 3.63
N GLU A 65 21.43 24.03 2.34
CA GLU A 65 20.37 23.79 1.36
C GLU A 65 19.50 22.60 1.82
N THR A 66 20.14 21.48 2.14
CA THR A 66 19.46 20.26 2.60
C THR A 66 18.67 20.52 3.89
N GLN A 67 19.29 21.19 4.87
CA GLN A 67 18.62 21.52 6.13
C GLN A 67 17.45 22.48 5.91
N ALA A 68 17.59 23.48 5.03
CA ALA A 68 16.51 24.42 4.74
C ALA A 68 15.31 23.72 4.10
N VAL A 69 15.54 22.77 3.18
CA VAL A 69 14.48 21.94 2.59
C VAL A 69 13.81 21.05 3.64
N ILE A 70 14.61 20.37 4.48
CA ILE A 70 14.08 19.53 5.57
C ILE A 70 13.25 20.38 6.54
N ASP A 71 13.74 21.54 6.93
CA ASP A 71 13.05 22.48 7.80
C ASP A 71 11.74 22.97 7.17
N HIS A 72 11.76 23.28 5.87
CA HIS A 72 10.56 23.70 5.15
C HIS A 72 9.48 22.63 5.21
N PHE A 73 9.84 21.36 5.01
CA PHE A 73 8.90 20.25 5.13
C PHE A 73 8.48 20.01 6.58
N PHE A 74 9.42 19.95 7.51
CA PHE A 74 9.15 19.61 8.91
C PHE A 74 8.24 20.63 9.58
N TYR A 75 8.47 21.92 9.32
CA TYR A 75 7.69 23.02 9.87
C TYR A 75 6.54 23.47 8.95
N HIS A 76 6.21 22.73 7.90
CA HIS A 76 5.06 23.05 7.07
C HIS A 76 3.75 22.88 7.87
N PRO A 77 2.74 23.77 7.72
CA PRO A 77 1.47 23.66 8.44
C PRO A 77 0.73 22.33 8.27
N ASN A 78 0.93 21.67 7.12
CA ASN A 78 0.32 20.38 6.83
C ASN A 78 1.03 19.18 7.48
N THR A 79 2.25 19.35 7.99
CA THR A 79 3.05 18.22 8.50
C THR A 79 2.44 17.60 9.74
N ALA A 80 2.04 18.41 10.72
CA ALA A 80 1.42 17.93 11.95
C ALA A 80 0.11 17.13 11.69
N PRO A 81 -0.90 17.65 10.95
CA PRO A 81 -2.10 16.88 10.66
C PRO A 81 -1.84 15.66 9.76
N PHE A 82 -0.89 15.75 8.81
CA PHE A 82 -0.50 14.60 7.98
C PHE A 82 0.10 13.48 8.82
N ILE A 83 1.08 13.77 9.67
CA ILE A 83 1.71 12.80 10.57
C ILE A 83 0.71 12.25 11.58
N ALA A 84 -0.15 13.10 12.16
CA ALA A 84 -1.19 12.68 13.09
C ALA A 84 -2.13 11.63 12.46
N TYR A 85 -2.65 11.90 11.26
CA TYR A 85 -3.52 10.95 10.56
C TYR A 85 -2.81 9.61 10.31
N ARG A 86 -1.56 9.64 9.83
CA ARG A 86 -0.79 8.41 9.55
C ARG A 86 -0.46 7.62 10.81
N ILE A 87 -0.07 8.27 11.89
CA ILE A 87 0.23 7.60 13.17
C ILE A 87 -1.04 6.97 13.74
N ILE A 88 -2.18 7.65 13.67
CA ILE A 88 -3.45 7.08 14.15
C ILE A 88 -3.81 5.81 13.35
N GLN A 89 -3.67 5.84 12.02
CA GLN A 89 -3.92 4.66 11.18
C GLN A 89 -3.04 3.46 11.56
N ARG A 90 -1.78 3.70 11.91
CA ARG A 90 -0.82 2.63 12.26
C ARG A 90 -0.99 2.07 13.67
N PHE A 91 -1.41 2.92 14.62
CA PHE A 91 -1.41 2.56 16.04
C PHE A 91 -2.81 2.36 16.65
N ALA A 92 -3.87 2.77 15.96
CA ALA A 92 -5.22 2.73 16.52
C ALA A 92 -6.28 2.28 15.51
N ILE A 93 -6.72 3.17 14.62
CA ILE A 93 -7.93 3.00 13.80
C ILE A 93 -7.74 3.58 12.39
N SER A 94 -8.37 2.97 11.38
CA SER A 94 -8.24 3.36 9.98
C SER A 94 -8.94 4.69 9.65
N ASN A 95 -10.05 5.01 10.34
CA ASN A 95 -10.94 6.13 10.04
C ASN A 95 -11.15 7.07 11.26
N PRO A 96 -10.14 7.86 11.66
CA PRO A 96 -10.24 8.74 12.82
C PRO A 96 -11.07 10.00 12.56
N SER A 97 -11.77 10.48 13.60
CA SER A 97 -12.50 11.74 13.53
C SER A 97 -11.58 12.96 13.37
N PRO A 98 -12.06 14.08 12.78
CA PRO A 98 -11.29 15.32 12.69
C PRO A 98 -10.82 15.87 14.04
N ARG A 99 -11.56 15.58 15.11
CA ARG A 99 -11.18 15.94 16.48
C ARG A 99 -9.96 15.13 16.92
N TYR A 100 -9.95 13.82 16.70
CA TYR A 100 -8.83 12.98 17.09
C TYR A 100 -7.54 13.35 16.36
N ILE A 101 -7.64 13.62 15.06
CA ILE A 101 -6.51 14.16 14.26
C ILE A 101 -6.00 15.47 14.86
N ARG A 102 -6.90 16.39 15.25
CA ARG A 102 -6.54 17.66 15.88
C ARG A 102 -5.81 17.47 17.21
N GLU A 103 -6.26 16.57 18.07
CA GLU A 103 -5.62 16.29 19.37
C GLU A 103 -4.18 15.79 19.17
N VAL A 104 -3.99 14.80 18.30
CA VAL A 104 -2.67 14.23 18.03
C VAL A 104 -1.75 15.24 17.33
N ALA A 105 -2.28 16.04 16.39
CA ALA A 105 -1.53 17.11 15.75
C ALA A 105 -1.12 18.20 16.77
N THR A 106 -2.00 18.53 17.72
CA THR A 106 -1.69 19.49 18.80
C THR A 106 -0.59 18.95 19.71
N ALA A 107 -0.61 17.65 20.04
CA ALA A 107 0.45 17.00 20.79
C ALA A 107 1.79 17.01 20.04
N PHE A 108 1.78 16.78 18.73
CA PHE A 108 2.97 16.89 17.88
C PHE A 108 3.54 18.31 17.87
N ILE A 109 2.69 19.33 17.70
CA ILE A 109 3.11 20.74 17.64
C ILE A 109 3.64 21.23 18.99
N SER A 110 2.88 20.99 20.07
CA SER A 110 3.25 21.45 21.41
C SER A 110 4.35 20.61 22.05
N GLY A 111 4.53 19.38 21.58
CA GLY A 111 5.40 18.38 22.17
C GLY A 111 4.95 17.91 23.55
N LYS A 112 3.66 18.05 23.89
CA LYS A 112 3.11 17.66 25.19
C LYS A 112 1.76 16.93 25.03
N TYR A 113 1.57 15.88 25.81
CA TYR A 113 0.26 15.26 26.01
C TYR A 113 0.19 14.68 27.42
N LYS A 114 -0.69 15.22 28.27
CA LYS A 114 -0.74 14.88 29.71
C LYS A 114 0.66 14.99 30.34
N THR A 115 1.21 13.90 30.87
CA THR A 115 2.55 13.82 31.48
C THR A 115 3.66 13.49 30.48
N PHE A 116 3.33 13.19 29.22
CA PHE A 116 4.28 12.75 28.20
C PHE A 116 4.82 13.92 27.37
N GLY A 117 6.08 13.82 26.97
CA GLY A 117 6.68 14.65 25.95
C GLY A 117 7.74 15.65 26.43
N SER A 118 8.47 16.17 25.45
CA SER A 118 9.65 17.04 25.65
C SER A 118 9.35 18.53 25.59
N SER A 119 8.08 18.93 25.38
CA SER A 119 7.68 20.33 25.14
C SER A 119 8.32 20.96 23.89
N LYS A 120 8.74 20.14 22.92
CA LYS A 120 9.32 20.57 21.65
C LYS A 120 8.47 20.10 20.47
N TYR A 121 8.37 20.93 19.43
CA TYR A 121 7.72 20.57 18.17
C TYR A 121 8.27 19.24 17.62
N GLY A 122 7.36 18.39 17.16
CA GLY A 122 7.67 17.08 16.59
C GLY A 122 8.02 16.00 17.61
N CYS A 123 7.64 16.15 18.88
CA CYS A 123 7.88 15.13 19.89
C CYS A 123 7.03 13.87 19.64
N LEU A 124 7.66 12.78 19.21
CA LEU A 124 6.99 11.51 18.96
C LEU A 124 6.40 10.87 20.23
N GLU A 125 7.04 11.06 21.40
CA GLU A 125 6.51 10.54 22.67
C GLU A 125 5.12 11.13 22.98
N ALA A 126 4.97 12.45 22.91
CA ALA A 126 3.68 13.11 23.10
C ALA A 126 2.67 12.69 22.03
N THR A 127 3.12 12.55 20.78
CA THR A 127 2.25 12.20 19.63
C THR A 127 1.70 10.78 19.74
N ILE A 128 2.55 9.81 20.08
CA ILE A 128 2.15 8.40 20.27
C ILE A 128 1.29 8.28 21.53
N ALA A 129 1.64 8.96 22.62
CA ALA A 129 0.81 8.98 23.83
C ALA A 129 -0.58 9.56 23.55
N ALA A 130 -0.67 10.67 22.81
CA ALA A 130 -1.93 11.25 22.38
C ALA A 130 -2.73 10.27 21.53
N THR A 131 -2.07 9.54 20.63
CA THR A 131 -2.71 8.51 19.81
C THR A 131 -3.30 7.40 20.69
N LEU A 132 -2.50 6.72 21.50
CA LEU A 132 -2.95 5.54 22.24
C LEU A 132 -3.88 5.85 23.43
N LEU A 133 -3.83 7.07 23.97
CA LEU A 133 -4.56 7.45 25.19
C LEU A 133 -5.74 8.39 24.95
N ASP A 134 -5.99 8.78 23.69
CA ASP A 134 -7.20 9.53 23.34
C ASP A 134 -8.46 8.71 23.61
N ARG A 135 -9.55 9.40 23.92
CA ARG A 135 -10.84 8.79 24.23
C ARG A 135 -11.40 7.95 23.09
N GLU A 136 -11.13 8.31 21.83
CA GLU A 136 -11.63 7.59 20.66
C GLU A 136 -10.92 6.24 20.48
N ALA A 137 -9.62 6.18 20.77
CA ALA A 137 -8.86 4.93 20.76
C ALA A 137 -9.22 3.97 21.92
N ARG A 138 -9.85 4.47 22.99
CA ARG A 138 -10.09 3.71 24.24
C ARG A 138 -11.56 3.48 24.58
N SER A 139 -12.48 3.99 23.77
CA SER A 139 -13.91 3.93 24.06
C SER A 139 -14.47 2.55 23.74
N ALA A 140 -14.92 1.81 24.75
CA ALA A 140 -15.62 0.54 24.57
C ALA A 140 -16.92 0.69 23.75
N ILE A 141 -17.57 1.86 23.81
CA ILE A 141 -18.78 2.14 23.02
C ILE A 141 -18.44 2.17 21.52
N LEU A 142 -17.25 2.66 21.16
CA LEU A 142 -16.82 2.74 19.76
C LEU A 142 -16.34 1.40 19.20
N GLU A 143 -16.00 0.41 20.04
CA GLU A 143 -15.66 -0.94 19.55
C GLU A 143 -16.84 -1.64 18.87
N ALA A 144 -18.07 -1.22 19.18
CA ALA A 144 -19.30 -1.70 18.55
C ALA A 144 -19.74 -0.86 17.34
N ASP A 145 -19.05 0.24 17.05
CA ASP A 145 -19.37 1.13 15.92
C ASP A 145 -18.81 0.52 14.62
N PRO A 146 -19.67 0.22 13.62
CA PRO A 146 -19.21 -0.36 12.36
C PRO A 146 -18.33 0.59 11.52
N PHE A 147 -18.31 1.90 11.82
CA PHE A 147 -17.46 2.88 11.13
C PHE A 147 -16.09 3.08 11.78
N GLN A 148 -15.83 2.46 12.93
CA GLN A 148 -14.57 2.56 13.68
C GLN A 148 -13.67 1.34 13.47
N GLY A 149 -12.42 1.42 13.95
CA GLY A 149 -11.47 0.30 13.93
C GLY A 149 -10.67 0.14 12.65
N GLY A 150 -10.18 -1.08 12.46
CA GLY A 150 -9.30 -1.45 11.35
C GLY A 150 -8.91 -2.92 11.36
N LEU A 151 -8.35 -3.36 10.24
CA LEU A 151 -7.69 -4.65 10.11
C LEU A 151 -6.26 -4.55 10.65
N LYS A 152 -5.75 -5.64 11.23
CA LYS A 152 -4.34 -5.70 11.63
C LYS A 152 -3.46 -6.02 10.43
N GLU A 153 -2.28 -5.41 10.37
CA GLU A 153 -1.27 -5.69 9.34
C GLU A 153 -0.81 -7.16 9.44
N PRO A 154 -0.65 -7.90 8.32
CA PRO A 154 -0.26 -9.31 8.34
C PRO A 154 1.01 -9.61 9.15
N LEU A 155 2.08 -8.83 8.99
CA LEU A 155 3.32 -9.06 9.73
C LEU A 155 3.12 -8.79 11.23
N LEU A 156 2.36 -7.75 11.58
CA LEU A 156 2.05 -7.43 12.98
C LEU A 156 1.20 -8.50 13.66
N LYS A 157 0.34 -9.23 12.93
CA LYS A 157 -0.36 -10.42 13.46
C LYS A 157 0.65 -11.49 13.90
N VAL A 158 1.61 -11.81 13.04
CA VAL A 158 2.64 -12.83 13.32
C VAL A 158 3.52 -12.41 14.49
N ILE A 159 4.03 -11.18 14.47
CA ILE A 159 4.84 -10.63 15.56
C ILE A 159 4.04 -10.55 16.87
N GLY A 160 2.78 -10.19 16.80
CA GLY A 160 1.87 -10.17 17.94
C GLY A 160 1.73 -11.55 18.59
N VAL A 161 1.51 -12.60 17.80
CA VAL A 161 1.46 -13.99 18.29
C VAL A 161 2.79 -14.39 18.91
N MET A 162 3.91 -14.15 18.22
CA MET A 162 5.23 -14.51 18.75
C MET A 162 5.54 -13.82 20.08
N ARG A 163 5.17 -12.55 20.23
CA ARG A 163 5.37 -11.81 21.48
C ARG A 163 4.44 -12.29 22.59
N SER A 164 3.15 -12.42 22.29
CA SER A 164 2.13 -12.83 23.27
C SER A 164 2.30 -14.26 23.75
N MET A 165 2.87 -15.13 22.91
CA MET A 165 3.08 -16.55 23.22
C MET A 165 4.52 -16.88 23.62
N GLU A 166 5.29 -15.86 24.03
CA GLU A 166 6.67 -15.98 24.52
C GLU A 166 7.58 -16.76 23.57
N PHE A 167 7.64 -16.36 22.30
CA PHE A 167 8.51 -17.01 21.33
C PHE A 167 9.97 -17.03 21.82
N SER A 168 10.55 -18.22 21.83
CA SER A 168 11.93 -18.47 22.21
C SER A 168 12.70 -19.04 21.01
N PRO A 169 13.77 -18.38 20.54
CA PRO A 169 14.59 -18.90 19.45
C PRO A 169 15.33 -20.17 19.88
N ALA A 170 15.58 -21.07 18.93
CA ALA A 170 16.38 -22.25 19.19
C ALA A 170 17.84 -21.84 19.51
N GLY A 171 18.48 -22.52 20.46
CA GLY A 171 19.87 -22.21 20.83
C GLY A 171 20.86 -22.36 19.66
N SER A 172 20.58 -23.27 18.73
CA SER A 172 21.33 -23.46 17.48
C SER A 172 21.11 -22.35 16.45
N ARG A 173 20.03 -21.56 16.58
CA ARG A 173 19.59 -20.52 15.64
C ARG A 173 19.04 -19.30 16.41
N PRO A 174 19.91 -18.53 17.09
CA PRO A 174 19.48 -17.44 17.95
C PRO A 174 18.87 -16.25 17.19
N ALA A 175 19.16 -16.13 15.89
CA ALA A 175 18.57 -15.10 15.05
C ALA A 175 17.25 -15.59 14.44
N THR A 176 16.15 -14.96 14.82
CA THR A 176 14.83 -15.17 14.20
C THR A 176 14.89 -14.79 12.73
N ARG A 177 14.58 -15.74 11.84
CA ARG A 177 14.53 -15.53 10.40
C ARG A 177 13.19 -16.00 9.87
N PHE A 178 12.55 -15.14 9.09
CA PHE A 178 11.40 -15.50 8.28
C PHE A 178 11.82 -15.70 6.83
N ASN A 179 11.11 -16.57 6.13
CA ASN A 179 11.32 -16.82 4.71
C ASN A 179 10.12 -16.30 3.91
N ASP A 180 10.41 -15.58 2.82
CA ASP A 180 9.45 -15.21 1.77
C ASP A 180 8.15 -14.55 2.25
N MET A 181 8.20 -13.79 3.36
CA MET A 181 7.00 -13.17 3.95
C MET A 181 6.31 -12.19 2.99
N ALA A 182 7.06 -11.49 2.13
CA ALA A 182 6.47 -10.64 1.11
C ALA A 182 5.61 -11.43 0.10
N VAL A 183 6.02 -12.66 -0.24
CA VAL A 183 5.25 -13.56 -1.11
C VAL A 183 4.10 -14.21 -0.33
N LEU A 184 4.38 -14.69 0.89
CA LEU A 184 3.41 -15.43 1.69
C LEU A 184 2.27 -14.54 2.19
N ILE A 185 2.57 -13.36 2.70
CA ILE A 185 1.59 -12.51 3.40
C ILE A 185 1.54 -11.06 2.88
N GLY A 186 2.32 -10.74 1.84
CA GLY A 186 2.34 -9.40 1.23
C GLY A 186 3.17 -8.36 1.97
N GLU A 187 3.86 -8.76 3.04
CA GLU A 187 4.56 -7.83 3.93
C GLU A 187 5.79 -8.46 4.59
N MET A 188 6.93 -7.76 4.54
CA MET A 188 8.16 -8.13 5.25
C MET A 188 8.95 -6.90 5.66
N ALA A 189 9.63 -6.96 6.81
CA ALA A 189 10.46 -5.87 7.28
C ALA A 189 11.49 -5.45 6.22
N HIS A 190 11.49 -4.16 5.85
CA HIS A 190 12.36 -3.55 4.84
C HIS A 190 12.17 -4.00 3.38
N ASP A 191 11.10 -4.76 3.09
CA ASP A 191 10.83 -5.30 1.74
C ASP A 191 9.66 -4.57 1.06
N PHE A 192 9.66 -3.24 1.12
CA PHE A 192 8.57 -2.45 0.56
C PHE A 192 8.55 -2.57 -0.97
N PRO A 193 7.40 -2.91 -1.60
CA PRO A 193 7.32 -3.11 -3.04
C PRO A 193 7.44 -1.80 -3.83
N THR A 194 7.14 -0.66 -3.19
CA THR A 194 7.20 0.67 -3.80
C THR A 194 7.64 1.73 -2.79
N VAL A 195 8.00 2.92 -3.29
CA VAL A 195 8.24 4.12 -2.45
C VAL A 195 7.01 4.56 -1.63
N PHE A 196 5.84 4.01 -1.91
CA PHE A 196 4.58 4.30 -1.20
C PHE A 196 4.29 3.29 -0.07
N GLY A 197 5.17 2.31 0.13
CA GLY A 197 5.01 1.24 1.13
C GLY A 197 4.30 0.00 0.57
N PHE A 198 3.71 -0.80 1.47
CA PHE A 198 2.97 -2.03 1.12
C PHE A 198 1.58 -1.76 0.56
N TYR A 199 0.95 -0.67 0.96
CA TYR A 199 -0.38 -0.27 0.55
C TYR A 199 -0.61 1.22 0.79
N LEU A 200 -1.55 1.80 0.04
CA LEU A 200 -1.89 3.21 0.17
C LEU A 200 -2.74 3.44 1.42
N PRO A 201 -2.39 4.41 2.27
CA PRO A 201 -3.21 4.78 3.43
C PRO A 201 -4.62 5.30 3.13
N SER A 202 -4.90 5.63 1.87
CA SER A 202 -6.21 6.10 1.39
C SER A 202 -6.92 5.04 0.54
N TYR A 203 -6.52 3.78 0.65
CA TYR A 203 -7.18 2.71 -0.10
C TYR A 203 -8.58 2.46 0.47
N GLU A 204 -9.55 2.43 -0.44
CA GLU A 204 -10.96 2.15 -0.18
C GLU A 204 -11.32 0.85 -0.91
N PRO A 205 -11.61 -0.25 -0.19
CA PRO A 205 -12.05 -1.47 -0.83
C PRO A 205 -13.48 -1.32 -1.36
N ASN A 206 -13.75 -1.95 -2.50
CA ASN A 206 -15.10 -2.01 -3.08
C ASN A 206 -16.10 -2.70 -2.15
N GLY A 207 -17.36 -2.28 -2.23
CA GLY A 207 -18.46 -2.79 -1.41
C GLY A 207 -18.72 -1.89 -0.20
N VAL A 208 -19.33 -2.44 0.84
CA VAL A 208 -19.96 -1.67 1.94
C VAL A 208 -19.04 -0.67 2.64
N ILE A 209 -17.73 -0.93 2.70
CA ILE A 209 -16.74 -0.04 3.33
C ILE A 209 -16.52 1.19 2.43
N GLY A 210 -16.18 0.96 1.17
CA GLY A 210 -15.93 2.04 0.23
C GLY A 210 -17.20 2.77 -0.20
N ASP A 211 -18.36 2.11 -0.25
CA ASP A 211 -19.68 2.74 -0.44
C ASP A 211 -20.00 3.75 0.69
N ALA A 212 -19.46 3.51 1.89
CA ALA A 212 -19.55 4.41 3.03
C ALA A 212 -18.47 5.51 3.03
N GLY A 213 -17.58 5.54 2.04
CA GLY A 213 -16.45 6.48 1.96
C GLY A 213 -15.38 6.25 3.04
N LEU A 214 -15.26 5.01 3.53
CA LEU A 214 -14.27 4.63 4.53
C LEU A 214 -13.05 3.99 3.88
N VAL A 215 -11.88 4.22 4.49
CA VAL A 215 -10.63 3.60 4.07
C VAL A 215 -10.37 2.31 4.86
N SER A 216 -9.72 1.35 4.22
CA SER A 216 -9.22 0.12 4.85
C SER A 216 -7.88 -0.26 4.25
N PRO A 217 -6.79 0.45 4.59
CA PRO A 217 -5.50 0.34 3.91
C PRO A 217 -4.94 -1.09 3.86
N GLU A 218 -4.99 -1.78 4.99
CA GLU A 218 -4.46 -3.15 5.18
C GLU A 218 -5.19 -4.18 4.31
N SER A 219 -6.44 -3.91 3.94
CA SER A 219 -7.27 -4.86 3.17
C SER A 219 -6.72 -5.15 1.78
N VAL A 220 -5.83 -4.29 1.24
CA VAL A 220 -5.12 -4.55 -0.03
C VAL A 220 -4.35 -5.88 0.02
N LEU A 221 -3.79 -6.23 1.18
CA LEU A 221 -2.99 -7.44 1.37
C LEU A 221 -3.82 -8.69 1.66
N LEU A 222 -5.15 -8.54 1.83
CA LEU A 222 -6.04 -9.64 2.20
C LEU A 222 -6.64 -10.34 0.99
N ASP A 223 -5.80 -10.91 0.13
CA ASP A 223 -6.27 -11.81 -0.92
C ASP A 223 -6.29 -13.27 -0.47
N MET A 224 -6.92 -14.13 -1.28
CA MET A 224 -7.11 -15.55 -0.97
C MET A 224 -5.77 -16.26 -0.72
N SER A 225 -4.79 -16.07 -1.60
CA SER A 225 -3.50 -16.76 -1.51
C SER A 225 -2.75 -16.35 -0.24
N LYS A 226 -2.71 -15.05 0.05
CA LYS A 226 -2.04 -14.50 1.24
C LYS A 226 -2.73 -14.88 2.54
N ASN A 227 -4.07 -14.90 2.57
CA ASN A 227 -4.81 -15.32 3.76
C ASN A 227 -4.58 -16.80 4.08
N ILE A 228 -4.59 -17.69 3.07
CA ILE A 228 -4.30 -19.11 3.26
C ILE A 228 -2.88 -19.30 3.78
N ASN A 229 -1.90 -18.63 3.17
CA ASN A 229 -0.50 -18.70 3.59
C ASN A 229 -0.28 -18.13 5.00
N LEU A 230 -0.95 -17.04 5.36
CA LEU A 230 -0.92 -16.49 6.72
C LEU A 230 -1.42 -17.51 7.74
N LEU A 231 -2.57 -18.16 7.48
CA LEU A 231 -3.12 -19.14 8.41
C LEU A 231 -2.26 -20.42 8.48
N ASN A 232 -1.83 -20.95 7.33
CA ASN A 232 -0.92 -22.10 7.27
C ASN A 232 0.38 -21.83 8.03
N GLY A 233 0.97 -20.65 7.84
CA GLY A 233 2.20 -20.27 8.53
C GLY A 233 2.01 -20.08 10.03
N MET A 234 0.87 -19.52 10.47
CA MET A 234 0.52 -19.42 11.89
C MET A 234 0.25 -20.78 12.53
N PHE A 235 -0.41 -21.69 11.81
CA PHE A 235 -0.63 -23.07 12.27
C PHE A 235 0.70 -23.82 12.36
N SER A 236 1.57 -23.66 11.36
CA SER A 236 2.91 -24.23 11.42
C SER A 236 3.70 -23.69 12.60
N LEU A 237 3.62 -22.39 12.88
CA LEU A 237 4.29 -21.79 14.03
C LEU A 237 3.81 -22.41 15.36
N ALA A 238 2.50 -22.66 15.49
CA ALA A 238 1.93 -23.29 16.67
C ALA A 238 2.30 -24.79 16.79
N ARG A 239 2.25 -25.54 15.68
CA ARG A 239 2.36 -27.01 15.65
C ARG A 239 3.79 -27.54 15.52
N TYR A 240 4.63 -26.82 14.77
CA TYR A 240 5.98 -27.24 14.35
C TYR A 240 7.04 -26.15 14.59
N GLY A 241 6.68 -25.07 15.30
CA GLY A 241 7.57 -23.94 15.56
C GLY A 241 7.87 -23.12 14.31
N LEU A 242 8.85 -22.21 14.42
CA LEU A 242 9.29 -21.40 13.28
C LEU A 242 10.10 -22.26 12.29
N SER A 243 9.39 -22.97 11.42
CA SER A 243 9.91 -23.89 10.41
C SER A 243 9.15 -23.71 9.09
N GLY A 244 9.64 -24.34 8.01
CA GLY A 244 8.97 -24.38 6.71
C GLY A 244 7.96 -25.52 6.56
N CYS A 245 7.60 -26.20 7.65
CA CYS A 245 6.62 -27.29 7.64
C CYS A 245 5.26 -26.79 7.13
N PHE A 246 4.65 -27.49 6.17
CA PHE A 246 3.29 -27.22 5.69
C PHE A 246 3.03 -25.73 5.34
N ASN A 247 3.97 -25.11 4.61
CA ASN A 247 3.94 -23.68 4.24
C ASN A 247 4.17 -22.72 5.43
N GLY A 248 4.98 -23.16 6.40
CA GLY A 248 5.43 -22.38 7.54
C GLY A 248 6.34 -21.19 7.19
N PHE A 249 6.42 -20.21 8.09
CA PHE A 249 7.21 -18.98 7.89
C PHE A 249 8.73 -19.14 8.05
N GLY A 250 9.19 -20.32 8.46
CA GLY A 250 10.59 -20.58 8.79
C GLY A 250 11.37 -21.29 7.68
N GLN A 251 12.56 -21.75 8.04
CA GLN A 251 13.43 -22.48 7.13
C GLN A 251 12.93 -23.89 6.84
N ASN A 252 13.17 -24.36 5.60
CA ASN A 252 12.90 -25.73 5.21
C ASN A 252 13.65 -26.70 6.14
N VAL A 253 12.93 -27.71 6.63
CA VAL A 253 13.45 -28.72 7.59
C VAL A 253 14.16 -29.90 6.91
N GLY A 254 14.27 -29.87 5.58
CA GLY A 254 14.96 -30.88 4.78
C GLY A 254 14.24 -32.22 4.81
N TRP A 255 14.98 -33.30 5.07
CA TRP A 255 14.46 -34.67 5.15
C TRP A 255 13.80 -35.01 6.49
N ASN A 256 13.79 -34.09 7.45
CA ASN A 256 13.21 -34.36 8.76
C ASN A 256 11.68 -34.32 8.67
N PRO A 257 10.98 -35.31 9.27
CA PRO A 257 9.53 -35.31 9.27
C PRO A 257 8.99 -34.16 10.13
N CYS A 258 7.99 -33.45 9.60
CA CYS A 258 7.19 -32.51 10.38
C CYS A 258 6.27 -33.30 11.31
N GLN A 259 6.67 -33.41 12.58
CA GLN A 259 5.90 -34.12 13.61
C GLN A 259 5.24 -33.12 14.55
N LEU A 260 3.95 -33.29 14.80
CA LEU A 260 3.18 -32.40 15.65
C LEU A 260 3.80 -32.32 17.06
N GLY A 261 4.05 -31.11 17.54
CA GLY A 261 4.67 -30.86 18.85
C GLY A 261 6.18 -31.08 18.90
N ASN A 262 6.82 -31.50 17.81
CA ASN A 262 8.27 -31.59 17.70
C ASN A 262 8.86 -30.28 17.14
N PHE A 263 9.78 -29.68 17.90
CA PHE A 263 10.39 -28.39 17.57
C PHE A 263 11.90 -28.47 17.33
N ASP A 264 12.50 -29.66 17.30
CA ASP A 264 13.97 -29.83 17.31
C ASP A 264 14.67 -29.18 16.10
N ASN A 265 13.98 -29.13 14.96
CA ASN A 265 14.48 -28.54 13.71
C ASN A 265 13.93 -27.14 13.43
N ALA A 266 13.08 -26.62 14.31
CA ALA A 266 12.54 -25.28 14.19
C ALA A 266 13.59 -24.24 14.61
N SER A 267 13.52 -23.04 14.03
CA SER A 267 14.38 -21.91 14.43
C SER A 267 13.93 -21.28 15.76
N GLY A 268 12.83 -21.75 16.33
CA GLY A 268 12.31 -21.36 17.63
C GLY A 268 10.88 -21.88 17.82
N LYS A 269 10.35 -21.72 19.03
CA LYS A 269 9.02 -22.20 19.41
C LYS A 269 8.31 -21.23 20.33
N LEU A 270 6.99 -21.32 20.40
CA LEU A 270 6.19 -20.61 21.39
C LEU A 270 6.29 -21.37 22.72
N THR A 271 6.58 -20.66 23.83
CA THR A 271 6.76 -21.31 25.15
C THR A 271 5.64 -21.03 26.14
N TYR A 272 4.77 -20.06 25.85
CA TYR A 272 3.66 -19.76 26.74
C TYR A 272 2.60 -20.87 26.72
N VAL A 273 2.55 -21.66 27.80
CA VAL A 273 1.55 -22.68 28.03
C VAL A 273 1.14 -22.63 29.50
N ASP A 274 0.09 -21.87 29.81
CA ASP A 274 -0.55 -21.87 31.14
C ASP A 274 -1.88 -22.63 31.04
N TYR A 275 -1.75 -23.95 30.87
CA TYR A 275 -2.83 -24.87 30.55
C TYR A 275 -3.21 -25.73 31.76
N SER A 276 -3.88 -25.12 32.74
CA SER A 276 -4.52 -25.86 33.84
C SER A 276 -5.82 -26.52 33.39
N ASP A 277 -6.60 -25.80 32.59
CA ASP A 277 -7.83 -26.25 31.98
C ASP A 277 -8.08 -25.46 30.68
N VAL A 278 -8.83 -26.07 29.76
CA VAL A 278 -9.04 -25.53 28.41
C VAL A 278 -9.75 -24.18 28.43
N THR A 279 -10.72 -24.00 29.32
CA THR A 279 -11.54 -22.78 29.38
C THR A 279 -10.70 -21.60 29.83
N THR A 280 -9.96 -21.74 30.93
CA THR A 280 -9.04 -20.70 31.43
C THR A 280 -7.96 -20.38 30.40
N TYR A 281 -7.44 -21.38 29.69
CA TYR A 281 -6.46 -21.13 28.64
C TYR A 281 -7.05 -20.30 27.49
N VAL A 282 -8.25 -20.65 27.01
CA VAL A 282 -8.96 -19.88 25.97
C VAL A 282 -9.23 -18.45 26.42
N ASP A 283 -9.59 -18.24 27.69
CA ASP A 283 -9.82 -16.90 28.23
C ASP A 283 -8.56 -16.03 28.29
N ARG A 284 -7.42 -16.66 28.61
CA ARG A 284 -6.10 -16.01 28.56
C ARG A 284 -5.69 -15.68 27.14
N LEU A 285 -5.84 -16.62 26.20
CA LEU A 285 -5.55 -16.36 24.79
C LEU A 285 -6.42 -15.22 24.24
N ALA A 286 -7.72 -15.19 24.59
CA ALA A 286 -8.60 -14.10 24.21
C ALA A 286 -8.08 -12.75 24.72
N THR A 287 -7.57 -12.69 25.94
CA THR A 287 -6.96 -11.48 26.51
C THR A 287 -5.68 -11.09 25.76
N LEU A 288 -4.78 -12.04 25.54
CA LEU A 288 -3.46 -11.81 24.93
C LEU A 288 -3.49 -11.48 23.43
N LEU A 289 -4.43 -12.05 22.68
CA LEU A 289 -4.45 -12.01 21.21
C LEU A 289 -5.60 -11.17 20.65
N THR A 290 -6.68 -10.98 21.43
CA THR A 290 -7.86 -10.20 21.00
C THR A 290 -8.19 -9.04 21.94
N ALA A 291 -7.35 -8.77 22.96
CA ALA A 291 -7.64 -7.79 24.01
C ALA A 291 -8.99 -8.01 24.70
N GLY A 292 -9.41 -9.28 24.82
CA GLY A 292 -10.68 -9.69 25.44
C GLY A 292 -11.90 -9.68 24.51
N ARG A 293 -11.77 -9.21 23.26
CA ARG A 293 -12.89 -9.07 22.31
C ARG A 293 -13.46 -10.38 21.76
N LEU A 294 -12.74 -11.51 21.92
CA LEU A 294 -13.23 -12.82 21.49
C LEU A 294 -14.62 -13.10 22.08
N SER A 295 -15.59 -13.35 21.21
CA SER A 295 -16.98 -13.62 21.60
C SER A 295 -17.13 -14.89 22.45
N ASP A 296 -18.12 -14.89 23.34
CA ASP A 296 -18.44 -16.04 24.21
C ASP A 296 -18.73 -17.31 23.41
N GLU A 297 -19.39 -17.17 22.26
CA GLU A 297 -19.66 -18.29 21.36
C GLU A 297 -18.37 -18.88 20.80
N SER A 298 -17.46 -18.04 20.30
CA SER A 298 -16.14 -18.50 19.81
C SER A 298 -15.33 -19.16 20.91
N ARG A 299 -15.35 -18.61 22.14
CA ARG A 299 -14.70 -19.21 23.31
C ARG A 299 -15.22 -20.62 23.57
N GLN A 300 -16.54 -20.80 23.57
CA GLN A 300 -17.17 -22.11 23.80
C GLN A 300 -16.85 -23.11 22.69
N ILE A 301 -16.87 -22.69 21.42
CA ILE A 301 -16.53 -23.55 20.28
C ILE A 301 -15.06 -24.01 20.37
N ILE A 302 -14.15 -23.08 20.62
CA ILE A 302 -12.71 -23.36 20.75
C ILE A 302 -12.47 -24.28 21.94
N ALA A 303 -13.04 -23.98 23.11
CA ALA A 303 -12.88 -24.80 24.30
C ALA A 303 -13.42 -26.22 24.10
N LYS A 304 -14.62 -26.37 23.53
CA LYS A 304 -15.22 -27.68 23.24
C LYS A 304 -14.37 -28.50 22.26
N SER A 305 -13.94 -27.90 21.16
CA SER A 305 -13.12 -28.60 20.15
C SER A 305 -11.75 -28.98 20.69
N SER A 306 -11.14 -28.10 21.48
CA SER A 306 -9.82 -28.33 22.07
C SER A 306 -9.87 -29.39 23.16
N TRP A 307 -10.90 -29.39 24.01
CA TRP A 307 -11.12 -30.45 25.00
C TRP A 307 -11.31 -31.83 24.34
N ALA A 308 -12.10 -31.90 23.27
CA ALA A 308 -12.29 -33.16 22.53
C ALA A 308 -10.99 -33.66 21.89
N THR A 309 -10.15 -32.74 21.42
CA THR A 309 -8.83 -33.06 20.88
C THR A 309 -7.89 -33.54 22.00
N ASP A 310 -7.88 -32.86 23.13
CA ASP A 310 -7.06 -33.21 24.28
C ASP A 310 -7.37 -34.62 24.82
N TYR A 311 -8.66 -34.99 24.81
CA TYR A 311 -9.12 -36.33 25.15
C TYR A 311 -8.57 -37.43 24.21
N VAL A 312 -8.41 -37.14 22.92
CA VAL A 312 -7.91 -38.11 21.93
C VAL A 312 -6.40 -38.25 21.98
N TYR A 313 -5.68 -37.19 22.36
CA TYR A 313 -4.22 -37.09 22.28
C TYR A 313 -3.53 -36.91 23.65
N ASP A 314 -4.16 -37.45 24.71
CA ASP A 314 -3.60 -37.56 26.07
C ASP A 314 -3.06 -36.23 26.65
N GLY A 315 -3.78 -35.13 26.48
CA GLY A 315 -3.41 -33.86 27.11
C GLY A 315 -2.33 -33.04 26.41
N THR A 316 -1.77 -33.53 25.30
CA THR A 316 -0.51 -32.97 24.75
C THR A 316 -0.69 -31.90 23.68
N ILE A 317 -1.86 -31.83 23.02
CA ILE A 317 -2.07 -30.94 21.85
C ILE A 317 -3.27 -30.00 21.99
N GLY A 318 -4.09 -30.14 23.04
CA GLY A 318 -5.20 -29.22 23.31
C GLY A 318 -4.83 -27.74 23.27
N PRO A 319 -3.69 -27.29 23.86
CA PRO A 319 -3.25 -25.89 23.77
C PRO A 319 -2.94 -25.45 22.33
N ILE A 320 -2.26 -26.30 21.55
CA ILE A 320 -1.89 -26.02 20.15
C ILE A 320 -3.15 -25.87 19.29
N HIS A 321 -4.15 -26.74 19.52
CA HIS A 321 -5.43 -26.70 18.83
C HIS A 321 -6.24 -25.45 19.19
N ALA A 322 -6.31 -25.10 20.48
CA ALA A 322 -6.99 -23.90 20.96
C ALA A 322 -6.40 -22.62 20.34
N LEU A 323 -5.07 -22.52 20.33
CA LEU A 323 -4.36 -21.43 19.69
C LEU A 323 -4.67 -21.40 18.18
N SER A 324 -4.55 -22.53 17.49
CA SER A 324 -4.81 -22.61 16.04
C SER A 324 -6.22 -22.12 15.69
N LEU A 325 -7.25 -22.58 16.41
CA LEU A 325 -8.62 -22.14 16.16
C LEU A 325 -8.81 -20.64 16.46
N LEU A 326 -8.23 -20.12 17.54
CA LEU A 326 -8.32 -18.69 17.86
C LEU A 326 -7.70 -17.81 16.77
N LEU A 327 -6.60 -18.25 16.17
CA LEU A 327 -5.92 -17.51 15.09
C LEU A 327 -6.76 -17.41 13.80
N THR A 328 -7.86 -18.16 13.69
CA THR A 328 -8.81 -18.06 12.56
C THR A 328 -9.97 -17.10 12.82
N THR A 329 -10.10 -16.57 14.03
CA THR A 329 -11.28 -15.77 14.40
C THR A 329 -11.18 -14.35 13.85
N PRO A 330 -12.30 -13.74 13.44
CA PRO A 330 -12.30 -12.35 12.99
C PRO A 330 -11.75 -11.39 14.06
N GLU A 331 -12.03 -11.64 15.34
CA GLU A 331 -11.55 -10.82 16.46
C GLU A 331 -10.02 -10.83 16.60
N PHE A 332 -9.34 -11.89 16.15
CA PHE A 332 -7.88 -11.90 16.06
C PHE A 332 -7.38 -10.97 14.94
N HIS A 333 -8.10 -10.90 13.83
CA HIS A 333 -7.68 -10.16 12.64
C HIS A 333 -8.07 -8.67 12.64
N THR A 334 -9.00 -8.26 13.50
CA THR A 334 -9.52 -6.87 13.58
C THR A 334 -9.32 -6.24 14.96
N ASN A 335 -9.46 -4.92 15.02
CA ASN A 335 -9.51 -4.17 16.29
C ASN A 335 -10.95 -3.92 16.80
N ASN A 336 -11.97 -4.45 16.12
CA ASN A 336 -13.39 -4.30 16.49
C ASN A 336 -13.99 -5.57 17.08
N LEU A 337 -15.22 -5.44 17.61
CA LEU A 337 -16.07 -6.58 17.90
C LEU A 337 -16.58 -7.23 16.61
N ALA A 338 -16.51 -8.56 16.54
CA ALA A 338 -17.08 -9.30 15.43
C ALA A 338 -18.56 -9.61 15.71
N LYS A 339 -19.42 -9.41 14.71
CA LYS A 339 -20.84 -9.77 14.78
C LYS A 339 -21.20 -10.74 13.66
N LYS A 340 -21.79 -11.88 14.01
CA LYS A 340 -22.39 -12.80 13.05
C LYS A 340 -23.69 -12.20 12.53
N ASN A 341 -23.88 -12.23 11.21
CA ASN A 341 -25.12 -11.78 10.57
C ASN A 341 -26.18 -12.89 10.47
N GLY A 342 -25.84 -14.13 10.83
CA GLY A 342 -26.74 -15.29 10.76
C GLY A 342 -27.08 -15.74 9.33
N LEU A 343 -26.46 -15.14 8.30
CA LEU A 343 -26.66 -15.54 6.93
C LEU A 343 -25.93 -16.85 6.64
N VAL A 344 -26.61 -17.75 5.93
CA VAL A 344 -26.00 -18.99 5.43
C VAL A 344 -24.96 -18.60 4.39
N ARG A 345 -23.75 -19.16 4.51
CA ARG A 345 -22.75 -19.06 3.45
C ARG A 345 -23.09 -20.12 2.39
N ASP A 346 -23.36 -19.68 1.17
CA ASP A 346 -23.57 -20.60 0.06
C ASP A 346 -22.34 -21.48 -0.14
N GLU A 347 -22.55 -22.79 -0.35
CA GLU A 347 -21.46 -23.68 -0.75
C GLU A 347 -20.98 -23.28 -2.15
N TYR A 348 -19.69 -22.94 -2.26
CA TYR A 348 -19.08 -22.68 -3.55
C TYR A 348 -19.12 -23.95 -4.40
N LYS A 349 -19.77 -23.87 -5.56
CA LYS A 349 -19.71 -24.90 -6.59
C LYS A 349 -18.68 -24.47 -7.62
N PRO A 350 -17.57 -25.22 -7.79
CA PRO A 350 -16.63 -24.96 -8.86
C PRO A 350 -17.38 -24.92 -10.20
N PRO A 351 -17.03 -24.00 -11.10
CA PRO A 351 -17.60 -24.01 -12.44
C PRO A 351 -17.28 -25.35 -13.10
N GLU A 352 -18.28 -25.94 -13.76
CA GLU A 352 -18.06 -27.15 -14.55
C GLU A 352 -17.18 -26.82 -15.76
N ASN A 353 -16.19 -27.67 -16.02
CA ASN A 353 -15.35 -27.53 -17.20
C ASN A 353 -16.23 -27.56 -18.45
N SER A 354 -16.14 -26.51 -19.26
CA SER A 354 -16.84 -26.42 -20.53
C SER A 354 -15.86 -26.56 -21.69
N ASN A 355 -16.26 -27.31 -22.72
CA ASN A 355 -15.53 -27.36 -24.00
C ASN A 355 -15.93 -26.20 -24.94
N ASN A 356 -16.74 -25.26 -24.47
CA ASN A 356 -17.12 -24.09 -25.25
C ASN A 356 -15.89 -23.21 -25.53
N SER A 357 -15.85 -22.63 -26.72
CA SER A 357 -14.84 -21.62 -27.05
C SER A 357 -14.98 -20.41 -26.12
N TYR A 358 -13.85 -19.89 -25.65
CA TYR A 358 -13.81 -18.70 -24.79
C TYR A 358 -12.95 -17.61 -25.42
N LYS A 359 -13.10 -16.38 -24.91
CA LYS A 359 -12.21 -15.26 -25.21
C LYS A 359 -11.54 -14.82 -23.91
N ALA A 360 -10.23 -14.61 -23.97
CA ALA A 360 -9.47 -14.04 -22.86
C ALA A 360 -9.09 -12.59 -23.18
N LEU A 361 -9.27 -11.71 -22.20
CA LEU A 361 -8.70 -10.38 -22.22
C LEU A 361 -7.54 -10.34 -21.23
N VAL A 362 -6.34 -10.06 -21.73
CA VAL A 362 -5.13 -9.94 -20.90
C VAL A 362 -4.78 -8.47 -20.79
N TYR A 363 -4.73 -7.97 -19.54
CA TYR A 363 -4.38 -6.59 -19.24
C TYR A 363 -3.02 -6.56 -18.53
N ILE A 364 -2.04 -5.88 -19.14
CA ILE A 364 -0.69 -5.72 -18.59
C ILE A 364 -0.46 -4.23 -18.35
N MET A 365 -0.25 -3.86 -17.09
CA MET A 365 0.14 -2.51 -16.68
C MET A 365 1.61 -2.52 -16.29
N LEU A 366 2.45 -1.77 -17.00
CA LEU A 366 3.90 -1.73 -16.77
C LEU A 366 4.34 -0.73 -15.70
N SER A 367 3.41 0.01 -15.08
CA SER A 367 3.62 0.83 -13.86
C SER A 367 4.86 1.74 -13.86
N GLY A 368 5.23 2.31 -15.02
CA GLY A 368 6.42 3.16 -15.18
C GLY A 368 7.69 2.43 -15.62
N GLY A 369 7.68 1.09 -15.69
CA GLY A 369 8.76 0.25 -16.20
C GLY A 369 8.83 0.18 -17.73
N CYS A 370 8.21 1.11 -18.44
CA CYS A 370 8.23 1.20 -19.90
C CYS A 370 8.64 2.61 -20.32
N ASP A 371 9.80 2.72 -20.97
CA ASP A 371 10.16 3.91 -21.71
C ASP A 371 9.44 3.90 -23.05
N SER A 372 8.22 4.45 -23.08
CA SER A 372 7.37 4.43 -24.27
C SER A 372 7.98 5.15 -25.47
N PHE A 373 8.87 6.13 -25.24
CA PHE A 373 9.61 6.83 -26.30
C PHE A 373 10.70 5.97 -26.94
N ASN A 374 11.07 4.84 -26.31
CA ASN A 374 11.91 3.81 -26.91
C ASN A 374 11.10 2.58 -27.37
N VAL A 375 9.77 2.60 -27.28
CA VAL A 375 8.89 1.60 -27.91
C VAL A 375 8.44 2.10 -29.27
N LEU A 376 7.84 3.29 -29.33
CA LEU A 376 7.24 3.87 -30.53
C LEU A 376 7.83 5.27 -30.79
N VAL A 377 8.68 5.37 -31.80
CA VAL A 377 9.45 6.56 -32.13
C VAL A 377 8.83 7.25 -33.36
N PRO A 378 8.68 8.59 -33.38
CA PRO A 378 8.33 9.32 -34.60
C PRO A 378 9.31 9.02 -35.73
N TYR A 379 8.85 8.69 -36.93
CA TYR A 379 9.74 8.36 -38.06
C TYR A 379 9.56 9.35 -39.21
N THR A 380 8.52 9.22 -40.02
CA THR A 380 8.21 10.15 -41.11
C THR A 380 6.99 10.97 -40.73
N CYS A 381 7.14 12.29 -40.62
CA CYS A 381 6.08 13.19 -40.19
C CYS A 381 5.95 14.41 -41.10
N ASN A 382 4.71 14.78 -41.39
CA ASN A 382 4.33 15.93 -42.20
C ASN A 382 4.24 17.17 -41.31
N GLY A 383 4.96 18.24 -41.65
CA GLY A 383 4.91 19.52 -40.93
C GLY A 383 6.26 20.23 -40.88
N THR A 384 6.30 21.41 -40.24
CA THR A 384 7.49 22.27 -40.12
C THR A 384 8.54 21.75 -39.12
N THR A 385 8.20 20.75 -38.30
CA THR A 385 9.11 20.18 -37.30
C THR A 385 9.32 18.70 -37.60
N ALA A 386 10.56 18.32 -37.92
CA ALA A 386 10.95 16.92 -38.05
C ALA A 386 10.94 16.28 -36.65
N LEU A 387 9.81 15.68 -36.25
CA LEU A 387 9.57 15.19 -34.88
C LEU A 387 10.62 14.17 -34.39
N TYR A 388 11.25 13.42 -35.30
CA TYR A 388 12.38 12.57 -34.93
C TYR A 388 13.64 13.36 -34.56
N ASP A 389 13.91 14.48 -35.23
CA ASP A 389 15.08 15.30 -34.92
C ASP A 389 14.91 15.97 -33.55
N GLU A 390 13.68 16.38 -33.22
CA GLU A 390 13.30 16.82 -31.88
C GLU A 390 13.49 15.69 -30.86
N TYR A 391 12.95 14.50 -31.12
CA TYR A 391 13.18 13.30 -30.29
C TYR A 391 14.68 13.04 -30.09
N ALA A 392 15.47 13.08 -31.16
CA ALA A 392 16.90 12.81 -31.12
C ALA A 392 17.68 13.86 -30.32
N SER A 393 17.27 15.13 -30.40
CA SER A 393 17.83 16.25 -29.62
C SER A 393 17.52 16.09 -28.13
N GLU A 394 16.25 15.89 -27.78
CA GLU A 394 15.79 15.79 -26.39
C GLU A 394 16.30 14.53 -25.69
N ARG A 395 16.41 13.41 -26.42
CA ARG A 395 16.85 12.12 -25.87
C ARG A 395 18.37 11.96 -25.83
N GLY A 396 19.11 12.74 -26.60
CA GLY A 396 20.58 12.73 -26.58
C GLY A 396 21.16 11.32 -26.76
N SER A 397 21.88 10.83 -25.75
CA SER A 397 22.58 9.53 -25.79
C SER A 397 21.67 8.31 -25.68
N VAL A 398 20.41 8.45 -25.23
CA VAL A 398 19.46 7.34 -25.08
C VAL A 398 18.45 7.24 -26.23
N LYS A 399 18.66 8.01 -27.31
CA LYS A 399 17.87 7.93 -28.54
C LYS A 399 18.11 6.60 -29.25
N LEU A 400 17.09 6.12 -29.95
CA LEU A 400 17.23 5.00 -30.89
C LEU A 400 17.63 5.52 -32.27
N ASP A 401 18.59 4.85 -32.90
CA ASP A 401 19.00 5.16 -34.27
C ASP A 401 17.90 4.78 -35.26
N ARG A 402 17.54 5.72 -36.13
CA ARG A 402 16.46 5.56 -37.11
C ARG A 402 16.54 4.25 -37.89
N ASN A 403 17.73 3.87 -38.35
CA ASN A 403 17.94 2.66 -39.16
C ASN A 403 17.85 1.34 -38.37
N SER A 404 17.78 1.41 -37.04
CA SER A 404 17.63 0.24 -36.17
C SER A 404 16.17 -0.12 -35.86
N LEU A 405 15.22 0.67 -36.38
CA LEU A 405 13.80 0.56 -36.06
C LEU A 405 13.06 -0.25 -37.12
N HIS A 406 12.06 -1.02 -36.69
CA HIS A 406 11.05 -1.56 -37.61
C HIS A 406 10.08 -0.45 -37.99
N VAL A 407 9.99 -0.12 -39.26
CA VAL A 407 9.10 0.95 -39.73
C VAL A 407 7.68 0.44 -39.87
N ILE A 408 6.74 1.11 -39.22
CA ILE A 408 5.30 0.85 -39.32
C ILE A 408 4.57 2.08 -39.88
N SER A 409 3.61 1.85 -40.78
CA SER A 409 2.82 2.92 -41.39
C SER A 409 1.62 3.28 -40.53
N ALA A 410 1.27 4.56 -40.46
CA ALA A 410 0.08 5.04 -39.77
C ALA A 410 -0.66 6.11 -40.59
N GLY A 411 -1.98 6.19 -40.45
CA GLY A 411 -2.83 7.12 -41.21
C GLY A 411 -3.56 8.13 -40.33
N GLY A 412 -3.97 9.27 -40.92
CA GLY A 412 -4.87 10.24 -40.28
C GLY A 412 -4.24 11.08 -39.16
N GLN A 413 -2.91 11.16 -39.08
CA GLN A 413 -2.19 11.89 -38.05
C GLN A 413 -0.91 12.54 -38.63
N VAL A 414 -0.20 13.32 -37.79
CA VAL A 414 0.98 14.11 -38.20
C VAL A 414 2.09 13.23 -38.79
N CYS A 415 2.30 12.04 -38.22
CA CYS A 415 3.28 11.09 -38.72
C CYS A 415 2.62 10.00 -39.58
N SER A 416 3.12 9.86 -40.82
CA SER A 416 2.75 8.77 -41.73
C SER A 416 3.48 7.47 -41.39
N GLU A 417 4.61 7.56 -40.70
CA GLU A 417 5.38 6.39 -40.25
C GLU A 417 5.90 6.58 -38.83
N PHE A 418 5.96 5.47 -38.09
CA PHE A 418 6.63 5.36 -36.79
C PHE A 418 7.67 4.24 -36.85
N GLY A 419 8.70 4.36 -36.02
CA GLY A 419 9.70 3.32 -35.82
C GLY A 419 9.42 2.59 -34.52
N LEU A 420 9.24 1.28 -34.59
CA LEU A 420 9.19 0.39 -33.45
C LEU A 420 10.61 -0.09 -33.12
N HIS A 421 10.94 -0.24 -31.83
CA HIS A 421 12.25 -0.77 -31.43
C HIS A 421 12.58 -2.08 -32.16
N GLY A 422 13.80 -2.20 -32.71
CA GLY A 422 14.25 -3.35 -33.53
C GLY A 422 14.29 -4.73 -32.86
N SER A 423 13.97 -4.81 -31.56
CA SER A 423 13.90 -6.07 -30.82
C SER A 423 12.46 -6.57 -30.67
N LEU A 424 11.47 -5.73 -31.00
CA LEU A 424 10.05 -6.00 -30.83
C LEU A 424 9.43 -6.67 -32.08
N ASN A 425 10.10 -7.70 -32.62
CA ASN A 425 9.68 -8.41 -33.82
C ASN A 425 8.23 -8.92 -33.71
N ASN A 426 7.86 -9.52 -32.57
CA ASN A 426 6.50 -10.04 -32.36
C ASN A 426 5.43 -8.92 -32.40
N ILE A 427 5.75 -7.74 -31.88
CA ILE A 427 4.83 -6.59 -31.89
C ILE A 427 4.73 -6.00 -33.30
N TYR A 428 5.84 -5.96 -34.03
CA TYR A 428 5.86 -5.59 -35.45
C TYR A 428 4.99 -6.53 -36.30
N ASP A 429 5.13 -7.84 -36.11
CA ASP A 429 4.33 -8.85 -36.81
C ASP A 429 2.83 -8.70 -36.53
N LEU A 430 2.45 -8.46 -35.27
CA LEU A 430 1.05 -8.22 -34.92
C LEU A 430 0.51 -6.94 -35.57
N TYR A 431 1.30 -5.86 -35.62
CA TYR A 431 0.89 -4.61 -36.25
C TYR A 431 0.69 -4.80 -37.76
N THR A 432 1.65 -5.41 -38.44
CA THR A 432 1.61 -5.64 -39.90
C THR A 432 0.47 -6.59 -40.32
N LYS A 433 0.06 -7.50 -39.43
CA LYS A 433 -1.13 -8.35 -39.61
C LYS A 433 -2.45 -7.66 -39.27
N SER A 434 -2.43 -6.39 -38.87
CA SER A 434 -3.61 -5.65 -38.38
C SER A 434 -4.26 -6.27 -37.14
N GLU A 435 -3.47 -6.94 -36.30
CA GLU A 435 -3.91 -7.57 -35.04
C GLU A 435 -3.52 -6.74 -33.80
N LEU A 436 -2.80 -5.62 -33.99
CA LEU A 436 -2.37 -4.71 -32.92
C LEU A 436 -2.59 -3.24 -33.31
N LEU A 437 -2.98 -2.44 -32.34
CA LEU A 437 -3.14 -0.99 -32.46
C LEU A 437 -2.38 -0.28 -31.34
N PHE A 438 -1.73 0.84 -31.67
CA PHE A 438 -1.15 1.74 -30.70
C PHE A 438 -2.06 2.95 -30.47
N PHE A 439 -2.22 3.32 -29.20
CA PHE A 439 -2.73 4.64 -28.81
C PHE A 439 -1.56 5.41 -28.18
N ALA A 440 -1.06 6.42 -28.91
CA ALA A 440 0.00 7.29 -28.41
C ALA A 440 -0.58 8.57 -27.79
N ASN A 441 0.20 9.25 -26.95
CA ASN A 441 -0.19 10.51 -26.30
C ASN A 441 -1.50 10.40 -25.50
N THR A 442 -1.73 9.25 -24.86
CA THR A 442 -2.90 9.02 -24.01
C THR A 442 -2.62 9.48 -22.59
N GLY A 443 -3.57 10.21 -22.01
CA GLY A 443 -3.55 10.60 -20.60
C GLY A 443 -4.96 10.85 -20.10
N VAL A 444 -5.14 10.80 -18.79
CA VAL A 444 -6.44 11.06 -18.18
C VAL A 444 -6.65 12.56 -18.08
N ILE A 445 -7.66 13.08 -18.78
CA ILE A 445 -8.16 14.44 -18.62
C ILE A 445 -9.69 14.40 -18.46
N THR A 446 -10.21 15.07 -17.43
CA THR A 446 -11.66 15.10 -17.17
C THR A 446 -12.41 16.04 -18.11
N LYS A 447 -11.70 17.07 -18.60
CA LYS A 447 -12.16 18.09 -19.54
C LYS A 447 -10.96 18.57 -20.38
N PRO A 448 -11.17 19.04 -21.63
CA PRO A 448 -10.14 19.73 -22.38
C PRO A 448 -9.49 20.83 -21.53
N SER A 449 -8.17 20.76 -21.39
CA SER A 449 -7.40 21.60 -20.46
C SER A 449 -6.09 22.08 -21.08
N THR A 450 -5.55 23.18 -20.58
CA THR A 450 -4.25 23.75 -20.96
C THR A 450 -3.31 23.78 -19.75
N LYS A 451 -2.03 24.07 -19.99
CA LYS A 451 -1.05 24.29 -18.91
C LYS A 451 -1.49 25.36 -17.91
N MET A 452 -2.35 26.31 -18.30
CA MET A 452 -2.80 27.43 -17.45
C MET A 452 -4.12 27.17 -16.70
N ASN A 453 -4.85 26.09 -16.99
CA ASN A 453 -6.17 25.89 -16.38
C ASN A 453 -6.44 24.46 -15.91
N TYR A 454 -5.48 23.55 -16.05
CA TYR A 454 -5.68 22.14 -15.68
C TYR A 454 -6.06 21.97 -14.19
N TRP A 455 -5.52 22.80 -13.29
CA TRP A 455 -5.83 22.72 -11.85
C TRP A 455 -7.28 23.12 -11.52
N GLN A 456 -7.92 23.95 -12.35
CA GLN A 456 -9.34 24.30 -12.21
C GLN A 456 -10.25 23.28 -12.91
N ASN A 457 -9.80 22.76 -14.05
CA ASN A 457 -10.61 21.95 -14.95
C ASN A 457 -10.51 20.45 -14.69
N SER A 458 -9.46 20.01 -13.99
CA SER A 458 -9.22 18.61 -13.63
C SER A 458 -9.43 18.37 -12.14
N LYS A 459 -10.29 17.40 -11.83
CA LYS A 459 -10.35 16.81 -10.49
C LYS A 459 -9.28 15.74 -10.28
N THR A 460 -8.79 15.15 -11.38
CA THR A 460 -7.67 14.21 -11.34
C THR A 460 -6.41 14.97 -10.94
N ALA A 461 -5.72 14.46 -9.92
CA ALA A 461 -4.37 14.90 -9.56
C ALA A 461 -3.39 14.49 -10.66
N LEU A 462 -3.30 15.29 -11.72
CA LEU A 462 -2.36 15.09 -12.81
C LEU A 462 -0.92 15.03 -12.25
N PHE A 463 -0.05 14.28 -12.93
CA PHE A 463 1.35 14.06 -12.56
C PHE A 463 1.59 13.17 -11.32
N GLY A 464 0.53 12.73 -10.63
CA GLY A 464 0.63 11.67 -9.61
C GLY A 464 0.68 10.29 -10.26
N HIS A 465 1.70 9.49 -9.92
CA HIS A 465 1.81 8.13 -10.45
C HIS A 465 0.63 7.24 -10.03
N ASP A 466 0.27 7.29 -8.75
CA ASP A 466 -0.82 6.54 -8.13
C ASP A 466 -2.18 6.98 -8.71
N SER A 467 -2.43 8.28 -8.76
CA SER A 467 -3.68 8.85 -9.27
C SER A 467 -3.87 8.54 -10.75
N MET A 468 -2.85 8.74 -11.59
CA MET A 468 -2.96 8.50 -13.03
C MET A 468 -3.11 7.02 -13.36
N GLN A 469 -2.40 6.12 -12.64
CA GLN A 469 -2.60 4.69 -12.80
C GLN A 469 -4.00 4.25 -12.38
N ARG A 470 -4.51 4.76 -11.24
CA ARG A 470 -5.88 4.51 -10.79
C ARG A 470 -6.88 4.97 -11.85
N GLU A 471 -6.78 6.21 -12.31
CA GLU A 471 -7.72 6.73 -13.30
C GLU A 471 -7.66 5.98 -14.63
N ALA A 472 -6.48 5.49 -15.06
CA ALA A 472 -6.36 4.66 -16.25
C ALA A 472 -7.04 3.29 -16.10
N LYS A 473 -7.02 2.71 -14.90
CA LYS A 473 -7.73 1.45 -14.59
C LYS A 473 -9.24 1.64 -14.47
N ARG A 474 -9.67 2.80 -13.95
CA ARG A 474 -11.07 3.13 -13.68
C ARG A 474 -11.80 3.67 -14.90
N ILE A 475 -11.18 4.57 -15.67
CA ILE A 475 -11.80 5.35 -16.76
C ILE A 475 -13.17 5.90 -16.31
N ASN A 476 -13.19 6.58 -15.15
CA ASN A 476 -14.41 7.11 -14.53
C ASN A 476 -14.15 8.53 -13.95
N PRO A 477 -13.93 9.55 -14.80
CA PRO A 477 -13.50 10.89 -14.38
C PRO A 477 -14.53 11.65 -13.52
N TYR A 478 -15.77 11.18 -13.46
CA TYR A 478 -16.86 11.80 -12.69
C TYR A 478 -17.25 11.02 -11.45
N ASP A 479 -16.53 9.94 -11.15
CA ASP A 479 -16.81 9.05 -10.02
C ASP A 479 -18.27 8.57 -9.97
N SER A 480 -18.86 8.34 -11.15
CA SER A 480 -20.28 7.96 -11.30
C SER A 480 -20.60 6.57 -10.72
N THR A 481 -19.59 5.72 -10.63
CA THR A 481 -19.59 4.41 -9.97
C THR A 481 -18.38 4.33 -9.04
N ALA A 482 -18.62 4.35 -7.73
CA ALA A 482 -17.56 4.31 -6.72
C ALA A 482 -16.71 3.04 -6.88
N GLN A 483 -15.39 3.20 -6.80
CA GLN A 483 -14.37 2.13 -6.74
C GLN A 483 -14.57 0.95 -7.71
N THR A 484 -14.97 1.21 -8.97
CA THR A 484 -14.98 0.19 -10.04
C THR A 484 -13.96 0.46 -11.14
N GLY A 485 -13.41 -0.62 -11.69
CA GLY A 485 -12.53 -0.64 -12.86
C GLY A 485 -13.28 -0.83 -14.17
N VAL A 486 -12.63 -0.45 -15.28
CA VAL A 486 -13.24 -0.59 -16.61
C VAL A 486 -13.55 -2.05 -16.97
N LEU A 487 -12.66 -3.00 -16.64
CA LEU A 487 -12.86 -4.42 -16.94
C LEU A 487 -13.89 -5.06 -16.01
N GLY A 488 -13.95 -4.63 -14.76
CA GLY A 488 -15.01 -5.04 -13.83
C GLY A 488 -16.39 -4.60 -14.28
N ARG A 489 -16.53 -3.36 -14.77
CA ARG A 489 -17.81 -2.91 -15.36
C ARG A 489 -18.16 -3.65 -16.65
N MET A 490 -17.18 -4.05 -17.45
CA MET A 490 -17.42 -4.94 -18.60
C MET A 490 -17.95 -6.30 -18.12
N ALA A 491 -17.37 -6.87 -17.05
CA ALA A 491 -17.84 -8.10 -16.43
C ALA A 491 -19.29 -7.99 -15.94
N ASP A 492 -19.65 -6.86 -15.30
CA ASP A 492 -21.01 -6.59 -14.83
C ASP A 492 -22.02 -6.61 -15.98
N VAL A 493 -21.70 -5.95 -17.11
CA VAL A 493 -22.57 -5.93 -18.30
C VAL A 493 -22.68 -7.33 -18.90
N MET A 494 -21.57 -8.05 -19.05
CA MET A 494 -21.57 -9.40 -19.60
C MET A 494 -22.35 -10.40 -18.72
N THR A 495 -22.23 -10.28 -17.39
CA THR A 495 -22.98 -11.11 -16.44
C THR A 495 -24.48 -10.82 -16.54
N ALA A 496 -24.87 -9.55 -16.67
CA ALA A 496 -26.27 -9.16 -16.89
C ALA A 496 -26.85 -9.72 -18.21
N ASP A 497 -26.00 -9.91 -19.22
CA ASP A 497 -26.35 -10.55 -20.50
C ASP A 497 -26.23 -12.09 -20.46
N ASN A 498 -26.16 -12.71 -19.28
CA ASN A 498 -26.04 -14.17 -19.07
C ASN A 498 -24.76 -14.81 -19.65
N TYR A 499 -23.68 -14.07 -19.84
CA TYR A 499 -22.38 -14.67 -20.14
C TYR A 499 -21.69 -15.16 -18.86
N THR A 500 -21.03 -16.32 -18.96
CA THR A 500 -20.10 -16.76 -17.92
C THR A 500 -18.82 -15.96 -18.01
N PHE A 501 -18.41 -15.36 -16.89
CA PHE A 501 -17.22 -14.53 -16.82
C PHE A 501 -16.37 -14.92 -15.61
N GLY A 502 -15.05 -14.97 -15.80
CA GLY A 502 -14.07 -15.15 -14.73
C GLY A 502 -12.98 -14.11 -14.85
N SER A 503 -12.61 -13.50 -13.74
CA SER A 503 -11.52 -12.53 -13.66
C SER A 503 -10.56 -12.85 -12.53
N PHE A 504 -9.28 -12.71 -12.82
CA PHE A 504 -8.26 -12.78 -11.79
C PHE A 504 -7.08 -11.86 -12.12
N SER A 505 -6.36 -11.44 -11.09
CA SER A 505 -5.04 -10.82 -11.18
C SER A 505 -3.98 -11.74 -10.57
N ILE A 506 -2.72 -11.49 -10.94
CA ILE A 506 -1.57 -12.27 -10.46
C ILE A 506 -0.82 -11.45 -9.41
N ASP A 507 -0.57 -12.08 -8.26
CA ASP A 507 0.14 -11.62 -7.06
C ASP A 507 -0.43 -10.39 -6.34
N TRP A 508 -1.13 -9.49 -7.02
CA TRP A 508 -1.66 -8.26 -6.45
C TRP A 508 -3.07 -7.96 -6.93
N HIS A 509 -3.85 -7.32 -6.05
CA HIS A 509 -5.17 -6.81 -6.40
C HIS A 509 -5.09 -5.79 -7.54
N SER A 510 -5.99 -5.94 -8.53
CA SER A 510 -6.10 -4.98 -9.64
C SER A 510 -7.49 -4.35 -9.67
N GLU A 511 -7.54 -3.05 -9.35
CA GLU A 511 -8.77 -2.26 -9.40
C GLU A 511 -9.44 -2.29 -10.77
N ALA A 512 -8.69 -2.50 -11.86
CA ALA A 512 -9.25 -2.61 -13.21
C ALA A 512 -10.31 -3.71 -13.34
N LEU A 513 -10.18 -4.79 -12.55
CA LEU A 513 -11.07 -5.96 -12.58
C LEU A 513 -12.28 -5.83 -11.65
N VAL A 514 -12.36 -4.77 -10.85
CA VAL A 514 -13.38 -4.63 -9.81
C VAL A 514 -14.68 -4.10 -10.41
N GLY A 515 -15.73 -4.92 -10.37
CA GLY A 515 -17.09 -4.54 -10.77
C GLY A 515 -17.88 -3.93 -9.61
N LYS A 516 -19.17 -3.66 -9.84
CA LYS A 516 -20.11 -3.26 -8.80
C LYS A 516 -20.39 -4.47 -7.90
N ALA A 517 -20.32 -4.25 -6.59
CA ALA A 517 -20.59 -5.32 -5.62
C ALA A 517 -21.92 -6.03 -5.89
N GLY A 518 -21.87 -7.36 -5.98
CA GLY A 518 -23.03 -8.22 -6.20
C GLY A 518 -23.55 -8.31 -7.65
N MET A 519 -22.96 -7.60 -8.61
CA MET A 519 -23.36 -7.69 -10.02
C MET A 519 -22.65 -8.82 -10.79
N SER A 520 -21.34 -8.93 -10.62
CA SER A 520 -20.51 -10.00 -11.17
C SER A 520 -19.70 -10.67 -10.05
N PRO A 521 -19.19 -11.90 -10.27
CA PRO A 521 -18.29 -12.53 -9.31
C PRO A 521 -17.09 -11.63 -9.00
N ALA A 522 -16.75 -11.50 -7.72
CA ALA A 522 -15.60 -10.69 -7.31
C ALA A 522 -14.30 -11.24 -7.93
N PRO A 523 -13.40 -10.38 -8.42
CA PRO A 523 -12.14 -10.82 -9.02
C PRO A 523 -11.28 -11.51 -7.96
N SER A 524 -10.62 -12.60 -8.35
CA SER A 524 -9.68 -13.31 -7.48
C SER A 524 -8.25 -12.82 -7.69
N THR A 525 -7.41 -12.87 -6.65
CA THR A 525 -5.96 -12.73 -6.81
C THR A 525 -5.32 -14.10 -6.60
N VAL A 526 -4.60 -14.58 -7.61
CA VAL A 526 -3.83 -15.83 -7.54
C VAL A 526 -2.35 -15.49 -7.44
N SER A 527 -1.57 -16.30 -6.74
CA SER A 527 -0.12 -16.13 -6.78
C SER A 527 0.46 -16.70 -8.08
N GLN A 528 1.54 -16.11 -8.59
CA GLN A 528 2.38 -16.69 -9.63
C GLN A 528 2.95 -18.08 -9.25
N HIS A 529 2.99 -18.40 -7.95
CA HIS A 529 3.41 -19.69 -7.42
C HIS A 529 2.25 -20.69 -7.23
N GLY A 530 1.03 -20.32 -7.61
CA GLY A 530 -0.19 -21.11 -7.39
C GLY A 530 -0.83 -20.86 -6.02
N THR A 531 -1.87 -21.64 -5.69
CA THR A 531 -2.56 -21.56 -4.40
C THR A 531 -2.22 -22.80 -3.56
N ASN A 532 -1.83 -22.57 -2.31
CA ASN A 532 -1.58 -23.67 -1.37
C ASN A 532 -2.90 -24.24 -0.85
N ALA A 533 -2.92 -25.54 -0.55
CA ALA A 533 -4.01 -26.13 0.20
C ALA A 533 -4.04 -25.54 1.62
N PHE A 534 -5.22 -25.22 2.12
CA PHE A 534 -5.39 -24.81 3.50
C PHE A 534 -5.21 -26.01 4.43
N ASN A 535 -4.44 -25.84 5.51
CA ASN A 535 -4.27 -26.83 6.57
C ASN A 535 -3.85 -28.21 6.04
N SER A 536 -2.84 -28.26 5.17
CA SER A 536 -2.43 -29.47 4.43
C SER A 536 -1.90 -30.62 5.30
N ASP A 537 -1.74 -30.42 6.60
CA ASP A 537 -1.34 -31.43 7.57
C ASP A 537 -2.51 -32.16 8.25
N SER A 538 -3.76 -31.76 7.99
CA SER A 538 -4.96 -32.40 8.55
C SER A 538 -5.56 -33.49 7.69
#